data_AF-A0A439DK36-F1
#
_entry.id   AF-A0A439DK36-F1
#
_cell.length_a   1.000
_cell.length_b   1.000
_cell.length_c   1.000
_cell.angle_alpha   90.00
_cell.angle_beta   90.00
_cell.angle_gamma   90.00
#
_symmetry.space_group_name_H-M   'P 1'
#
loop_
_entity.id
_entity.type
_entity.pdbx_description
1 polymer ?
#
loop_
_entity_poly.entity_id
_entity_poly.type
_entity_poly.pdbx_seq_one_letter_code
_entity_poly.pdbx_strand_id
1 'polypeptide(L)'
;MKLFSILTLATATAALYTQRTTKIAGVEVIDTQIVRDAQALIKQFPDYLYSHQMRSWLFGAAMINANATLKRQVDLEVHAIATMLHDLGWDMTPGSRWVSTDKRFEVDGAIGARTWLREHPIGKFWAPERVRKVFQAIALHGSTTIVDYFEIEEAVIVQSIGQDYRGPFNGVSQNVYDTIAKAFPQDELLSGTNKTFTWLAQTKPATTWDTWLQPWGDAFVPGYSAVGHRSFDNIVGTH
;
A
#
# COMPACT_ATOMS: atom_id res chain seq x y z
N MET A 1 -24.39 18.52 -50.54
CA MET A 1 -24.09 17.13 -50.14
C MET A 1 -22.60 16.89 -50.38
N LYS A 2 -21.77 17.06 -49.34
CA LYS A 2 -20.33 16.74 -49.37
C LYS A 2 -20.05 15.86 -48.16
N LEU A 3 -19.81 14.58 -48.42
CA LEU A 3 -19.36 13.63 -47.42
C LEU A 3 -17.95 14.00 -46.99
N PHE A 4 -17.75 14.31 -45.71
CA PHE A 4 -16.42 14.35 -45.12
C PHE A 4 -16.13 12.97 -44.51
N SER A 5 -15.12 12.33 -45.09
CA SER A 5 -14.54 11.07 -44.67
C SER A 5 -13.97 11.20 -43.25
N ILE A 6 -14.47 10.37 -42.33
CA ILE A 6 -13.85 10.16 -41.03
C ILE A 6 -12.79 9.07 -41.23
N LEU A 7 -11.54 9.49 -41.41
CA LEU A 7 -10.38 8.63 -41.25
C LEU A 7 -9.53 9.12 -40.08
N THR A 8 -9.58 8.34 -39.01
CA THR A 8 -8.42 7.85 -38.24
C THR A 8 -7.34 8.84 -37.81
N LEU A 9 -7.32 9.16 -36.51
CA LEU A 9 -6.08 9.34 -35.76
C LEU A 9 -6.24 8.70 -34.37
N ALA A 10 -6.36 7.37 -34.35
CA ALA A 10 -6.18 6.56 -33.15
C ALA A 10 -4.76 5.99 -33.16
N THR A 11 -3.76 6.83 -32.96
CA THR A 11 -2.38 6.46 -32.62
C THR A 11 -1.68 7.66 -32.01
N ALA A 12 -2.16 8.13 -30.86
CA ALA A 12 -1.33 8.92 -29.95
C ALA A 12 -0.46 7.92 -29.16
N THR A 13 0.66 7.58 -29.79
CA THR A 13 1.93 7.24 -29.16
C THR A 13 1.92 7.25 -27.62
N ALA A 14 2.11 6.07 -27.03
CA ALA A 14 2.80 5.95 -25.74
C ALA A 14 4.23 6.49 -25.95
N ALA A 15 4.35 7.81 -26.05
CA ALA A 15 5.62 8.48 -26.00
C ALA A 15 6.24 8.06 -24.68
N LEU A 16 7.44 7.48 -24.76
CA LEU A 16 8.39 7.35 -23.68
C LEU A 16 8.64 8.77 -23.13
N TYR A 17 7.71 9.29 -22.33
CA TYR A 17 8.06 10.27 -21.32
C TYR A 17 9.04 9.51 -20.44
N THR A 18 10.33 9.82 -20.61
CA THR A 18 11.34 9.46 -19.64
C THR A 18 10.92 10.12 -18.34
N GLN A 19 10.13 9.40 -17.56
CA GLN A 19 9.71 9.86 -16.26
C GLN A 19 10.97 10.09 -15.46
N ARG A 20 11.11 11.30 -14.90
CA ARG A 20 12.29 11.69 -14.14
C ARG A 20 12.51 10.67 -13.03
N THR A 21 13.73 10.15 -12.90
CA THR A 21 14.11 9.24 -11.83
C THR A 21 15.17 9.87 -10.92
N THR A 22 15.29 9.32 -9.71
CA THR A 22 16.38 9.59 -8.78
C THR A 22 16.86 8.28 -8.15
N LYS A 23 17.86 8.33 -7.27
CA LYS A 23 18.31 7.18 -6.49
C LYS A 23 18.11 7.41 -5.00
N ILE A 24 17.44 6.47 -4.34
CA ILE A 24 17.28 6.42 -2.88
C ILE A 24 17.79 5.05 -2.42
N ALA A 25 18.69 5.03 -1.44
CA ALA A 25 19.34 3.81 -0.95
C ALA A 25 19.91 2.91 -2.09
N GLY A 26 20.42 3.54 -3.16
CA GLY A 26 20.96 2.82 -4.32
C GLY A 26 19.93 2.30 -5.34
N VAL A 27 18.62 2.42 -5.07
CA VAL A 27 17.54 1.99 -5.95
C VAL A 27 17.09 3.15 -6.84
N GLU A 28 16.97 2.91 -8.15
CA GLU A 28 16.33 3.88 -9.06
C GLU A 28 14.83 3.94 -8.79
N VAL A 29 14.31 5.14 -8.53
CA VAL A 29 12.89 5.38 -8.24
C VAL A 29 12.36 6.54 -9.06
N ILE A 30 11.04 6.52 -9.30
CA ILE A 30 10.31 7.63 -9.90
C ILE A 30 10.44 8.91 -9.05
N ASP A 31 10.73 10.04 -9.68
CA ASP A 31 10.95 11.34 -9.04
C ASP A 31 10.00 12.40 -9.60
N THR A 32 8.73 12.31 -9.23
CA THR A 32 7.72 13.33 -9.52
C THR A 32 7.38 14.11 -8.25
N GLN A 33 6.73 15.27 -8.43
CA GLN A 33 6.35 16.11 -7.30
C GLN A 33 5.39 15.38 -6.35
N ILE A 34 4.37 14.67 -6.86
CA ILE A 34 3.42 13.91 -6.04
C ILE A 34 4.09 12.79 -5.23
N VAL A 35 5.15 12.18 -5.76
CA VAL A 35 5.95 11.16 -5.05
C VAL A 35 6.79 11.79 -3.94
N ARG A 36 7.32 13.00 -4.14
CA ARG A 36 7.99 13.76 -3.07
C ARG A 36 7.02 14.21 -1.98
N ASP A 37 5.82 14.62 -2.36
CA ASP A 37 4.78 15.04 -1.42
C ASP A 37 4.29 13.85 -0.58
N ALA A 38 4.18 12.65 -1.17
CA ALA A 38 3.89 11.42 -0.42
C ALA A 38 5.03 11.07 0.56
N GLN A 39 6.30 11.16 0.14
CA GLN A 39 7.45 10.99 1.05
C GLN A 39 7.40 11.97 2.23
N ALA A 40 7.07 13.24 1.97
CA ALA A 40 6.95 14.27 3.02
C ALA A 40 5.77 13.99 3.97
N LEU A 41 4.68 13.41 3.48
CA LEU A 41 3.57 12.97 4.32
C LEU A 41 4.01 11.84 5.25
N ILE A 42 4.56 10.75 4.72
CA ILE A 42 4.91 9.58 5.53
C ILE A 42 6.03 9.85 6.53
N LYS A 43 6.87 10.86 6.27
CA LYS A 43 7.94 11.29 7.19
C LYS A 43 7.42 11.80 8.54
N GLN A 44 6.13 12.12 8.63
CA GLN A 44 5.48 12.58 9.86
C GLN A 44 5.06 11.44 10.80
N PHE A 45 5.09 10.19 10.31
CA PHE A 45 4.76 9.02 11.12
C PHE A 45 5.94 8.56 12.00
N PRO A 46 5.67 7.74 13.04
CA PRO A 46 6.73 7.13 13.83
C PRO A 46 7.76 6.39 12.98
N ASP A 47 9.01 6.35 13.44
CA ASP A 47 10.15 5.89 12.63
C ASP A 47 9.99 4.48 12.06
N TYR A 48 9.39 3.53 12.80
CA TYR A 48 9.14 2.17 12.31
C TYR A 48 8.18 2.16 11.11
N LEU A 49 7.11 2.98 11.16
CA LEU A 49 6.08 3.04 10.12
C LEU A 49 6.61 3.77 8.89
N TYR A 50 7.28 4.92 9.09
CA TYR A 50 7.97 5.61 8.00
C TYR A 50 8.98 4.69 7.30
N SER A 51 9.80 3.97 8.07
CA SER A 51 10.80 3.06 7.50
C SER A 51 10.15 1.88 6.79
N HIS A 52 9.07 1.31 7.33
CA HIS A 52 8.28 0.27 6.65
C HIS A 52 7.77 0.75 5.29
N GLN A 53 7.09 1.92 5.26
CA GLN A 53 6.52 2.48 4.03
C GLN A 53 7.61 2.79 2.99
N MET A 54 8.77 3.30 3.41
CA MET A 54 9.91 3.52 2.53
C MET A 54 10.49 2.19 2.01
N ARG A 55 10.66 1.17 2.87
CA ARG A 55 11.17 -0.14 2.44
C ARG A 55 10.21 -0.84 1.49
N SER A 56 8.91 -0.83 1.75
CA SER A 56 7.89 -1.37 0.84
C SER A 56 7.97 -0.75 -0.55
N TRP A 57 8.12 0.57 -0.65
CA TRP A 57 8.31 1.23 -1.94
C TRP A 57 9.64 0.84 -2.61
N LEU A 58 10.75 0.87 -1.86
CA LEU A 58 12.09 0.62 -2.41
C LEU A 58 12.32 -0.83 -2.82
N PHE A 59 11.83 -1.81 -2.07
CA PHE A 59 11.87 -3.22 -2.47
C PHE A 59 11.03 -3.46 -3.73
N GLY A 60 9.86 -2.82 -3.83
CA GLY A 60 9.05 -2.84 -5.03
C GLY A 60 9.74 -2.23 -6.24
N ALA A 61 10.35 -1.06 -6.08
CA ALA A 61 11.10 -0.40 -7.15
C ALA A 61 12.32 -1.25 -7.58
N ALA A 62 13.02 -1.88 -6.64
CA ALA A 62 14.10 -2.82 -6.95
C ALA A 62 13.61 -4.03 -7.76
N MET A 63 12.48 -4.63 -7.37
CA MET A 63 11.83 -5.73 -8.08
C MET A 63 11.45 -5.32 -9.51
N ILE A 64 10.85 -4.14 -9.67
CA ILE A 64 10.47 -3.59 -10.99
C ILE A 64 11.72 -3.34 -11.85
N ASN A 65 12.79 -2.77 -11.27
CA ASN A 65 14.04 -2.49 -11.98
C ASN A 65 14.77 -3.77 -12.43
N ALA A 66 14.64 -4.86 -11.68
CA ALA A 66 15.23 -6.16 -12.04
C ALA A 66 14.52 -6.83 -13.23
N ASN A 67 13.33 -6.37 -13.63
CA ASN A 67 12.54 -6.95 -14.70
C ASN A 67 12.06 -5.88 -15.70
N ALA A 68 12.78 -5.74 -16.81
CA ALA A 68 12.47 -4.74 -17.84
C ALA A 68 11.07 -4.90 -18.46
N THR A 69 10.52 -6.12 -18.51
CA THR A 69 9.16 -6.36 -18.99
C THR A 69 8.13 -5.84 -18.00
N LEU A 70 8.31 -6.16 -16.71
CA LEU A 70 7.47 -5.65 -15.63
C LEU A 70 7.48 -4.12 -15.57
N LYS A 71 8.67 -3.51 -15.69
CA LYS A 71 8.85 -2.05 -15.68
C LYS A 71 8.09 -1.33 -16.80
N ARG A 72 7.80 -2.00 -17.92
CA ARG A 72 6.97 -1.43 -19.01
C ARG A 72 5.47 -1.55 -18.77
N GLN A 73 5.04 -2.39 -17.82
CA GLN A 73 3.63 -2.68 -17.55
C GLN A 73 3.12 -1.95 -16.31
N VAL A 74 4.01 -1.53 -15.39
CA VAL A 74 3.63 -0.90 -14.12
C VAL A 74 3.69 0.62 -14.24
N ASP A 75 2.61 1.30 -13.87
CA ASP A 75 2.62 2.74 -13.60
C ASP A 75 3.41 3.02 -12.30
N LEU A 76 4.62 3.58 -12.46
CA LEU A 76 5.55 3.78 -11.35
C LEU A 76 5.05 4.78 -10.30
N GLU A 77 4.26 5.78 -10.69
CA GLU A 77 3.67 6.72 -9.73
C GLU A 77 2.54 6.03 -8.95
N VAL A 78 1.69 5.24 -9.59
CA VAL A 78 0.65 4.45 -8.89
C VAL A 78 1.29 3.49 -7.90
N HIS A 79 2.36 2.79 -8.31
CA HIS A 79 3.15 1.93 -7.42
C HIS A 79 3.73 2.68 -6.22
N ALA A 80 4.40 3.81 -6.47
CA ALA A 80 5.03 4.61 -5.42
C ALA A 80 4.00 5.15 -4.41
N ILE A 81 2.89 5.72 -4.89
CA ILE A 81 1.85 6.26 -4.03
C ILE A 81 1.16 5.15 -3.23
N ALA A 82 0.80 4.04 -3.87
CA ALA A 82 0.12 2.96 -3.17
C ALA A 82 1.01 2.31 -2.10
N THR A 83 2.28 2.03 -2.40
CA THR A 83 3.23 1.45 -1.44
C THR A 83 3.53 2.38 -0.28
N MET A 84 3.74 3.67 -0.51
CA MET A 84 4.00 4.62 0.59
C MET A 84 2.76 4.85 1.47
N LEU A 85 1.56 4.87 0.89
CA LEU A 85 0.34 5.24 1.61
C LEU A 85 -0.50 4.06 2.10
N HIS A 86 -0.03 2.81 1.95
CA HIS A 86 -0.86 1.64 2.27
C HIS A 86 -1.30 1.57 3.74
N ASP A 87 -0.40 1.97 4.64
CA ASP A 87 -0.60 1.92 6.09
C ASP A 87 -0.96 3.27 6.71
N LEU A 88 -1.62 4.18 5.98
CA LEU A 88 -2.20 5.37 6.62
C LEU A 88 -3.17 4.98 7.76
N GLY A 89 -3.82 3.81 7.67
CA GLY A 89 -4.68 3.26 8.71
C GLY A 89 -3.95 2.82 10.01
N TRP A 90 -2.61 2.90 10.04
CA TRP A 90 -1.79 2.59 11.23
C TRP A 90 -1.51 3.81 12.11
N ASP A 91 -1.99 5.00 11.74
CA ASP A 91 -1.75 6.22 12.50
C ASP A 91 -2.48 6.19 13.86
N MET A 92 -1.74 5.88 14.92
CA MET A 92 -2.24 5.80 16.30
C MET A 92 -2.42 7.18 16.97
N THR A 93 -2.24 8.29 16.25
CA THR A 93 -2.44 9.63 16.80
C THR A 93 -3.89 9.84 17.22
N PRO A 94 -4.18 10.32 18.45
CA PRO A 94 -5.54 10.62 18.87
C PRO A 94 -6.26 11.57 17.91
N GLY A 95 -7.42 11.16 17.40
CA GLY A 95 -8.17 11.95 16.42
C GLY A 95 -7.57 11.97 15.02
N SER A 96 -6.70 11.00 14.68
CA SER A 96 -6.16 10.85 13.32
C SER A 96 -7.27 10.89 12.27
N ARG A 97 -7.05 11.67 11.21
CA ARG A 97 -7.98 11.73 10.07
C ARG A 97 -7.97 10.46 9.21
N TRP A 98 -6.99 9.59 9.43
CA TRP A 98 -6.78 8.39 8.62
C TRP A 98 -7.50 7.17 9.19
N VAL A 99 -7.83 7.17 10.49
CA VAL A 99 -8.37 6.00 11.18
C VAL A 99 -9.82 6.27 11.58
N SER A 100 -10.72 5.40 11.13
CA SER A 100 -12.12 5.40 11.55
C SER A 100 -12.35 4.39 12.67
N THR A 101 -13.47 4.52 13.37
CA THR A 101 -13.86 3.61 14.46
C THR A 101 -14.52 2.32 13.96
N ASP A 102 -14.90 2.25 12.68
CA ASP A 102 -15.82 1.24 12.15
C ASP A 102 -15.32 0.50 10.91
N LYS A 103 -14.08 0.75 10.45
CA LYS A 103 -13.50 0.10 9.26
C LYS A 103 -12.18 -0.57 9.59
N ARG A 104 -11.86 -1.63 8.83
CA ARG A 104 -10.56 -2.28 8.86
C ARG A 104 -9.47 -1.29 8.46
N PHE A 105 -8.26 -1.47 8.99
CA PHE A 105 -7.17 -0.53 8.74
C PHE A 105 -6.77 -0.48 7.25
N GLU A 106 -6.91 -1.59 6.52
CA GLU A 106 -6.64 -1.64 5.08
C GLU A 106 -7.61 -0.74 4.31
N VAL A 107 -8.88 -0.70 4.75
CA VAL A 107 -9.91 0.15 4.15
C VAL A 107 -9.71 1.61 4.54
N ASP A 108 -9.36 1.88 5.80
CA ASP A 108 -8.97 3.20 6.28
C ASP A 108 -7.80 3.77 5.47
N GLY A 109 -6.74 2.98 5.28
CA GLY A 109 -5.59 3.33 4.45
C GLY A 109 -5.99 3.64 3.00
N ALA A 110 -6.83 2.79 2.39
CA ALA A 110 -7.29 2.98 1.02
C ALA A 110 -8.15 4.25 0.86
N ILE A 111 -9.06 4.51 1.81
CA ILE A 111 -9.87 5.73 1.84
C ILE A 111 -8.96 6.96 2.04
N GLY A 112 -8.00 6.87 2.95
CA GLY A 112 -7.01 7.91 3.23
C GLY A 112 -6.23 8.28 1.98
N ALA A 113 -5.64 7.30 1.30
CA ALA A 113 -4.85 7.52 0.08
C ALA A 113 -5.70 8.11 -1.05
N ARG A 114 -6.93 7.60 -1.27
CA ARG A 114 -7.86 8.16 -2.26
C ARG A 114 -8.26 9.59 -1.94
N THR A 115 -8.47 9.91 -0.67
CA THR A 115 -8.84 11.26 -0.21
C THR A 115 -7.66 12.21 -0.39
N TRP A 116 -6.46 11.79 0.03
CA TRP A 116 -5.22 12.53 -0.20
C TRP A 116 -5.02 12.83 -1.68
N LEU A 117 -5.17 11.84 -2.57
CA LEU A 117 -5.09 12.05 -4.02
C LEU A 117 -6.10 13.10 -4.51
N ARG A 118 -7.35 13.06 -4.07
CA ARG A 118 -8.40 14.03 -4.45
C ARG A 118 -8.10 15.45 -3.97
N GLU A 119 -7.48 15.59 -2.81
CA GLU A 119 -7.09 16.88 -2.22
C GLU A 119 -5.76 17.40 -2.80
N HIS A 120 -4.91 16.50 -3.32
CA HIS A 120 -3.58 16.81 -3.80
C HIS A 120 -3.61 17.67 -5.08
N PRO A 121 -2.77 18.72 -5.21
CA PRO A 121 -2.75 19.61 -6.37
C PRO A 121 -2.57 18.89 -7.73
N ILE A 122 -1.82 17.79 -7.74
CA ILE A 122 -1.60 16.95 -8.93
C ILE A 122 -2.56 15.75 -8.93
N GLY A 123 -2.80 15.14 -7.77
CA GLY A 123 -3.55 13.89 -7.67
C GLY A 123 -5.02 14.05 -8.08
N LYS A 124 -5.59 15.24 -7.88
CA LYS A 124 -6.98 15.55 -8.25
C LYS A 124 -7.26 15.46 -9.76
N PHE A 125 -6.21 15.47 -10.57
CA PHE A 125 -6.27 15.31 -12.02
C PHE A 125 -5.89 13.91 -12.51
N TRP A 126 -5.58 12.98 -11.59
CA TRP A 126 -5.33 11.60 -11.98
C TRP A 126 -6.59 10.98 -12.59
N ALA A 127 -6.38 10.19 -13.63
CA ALA A 127 -7.45 9.43 -14.25
C ALA A 127 -8.08 8.47 -13.21
N PRO A 128 -9.41 8.26 -13.25
CA PRO A 128 -10.11 7.45 -12.25
C PRO A 128 -9.55 6.02 -12.11
N GLU A 129 -8.98 5.42 -13.17
CA GLU A 129 -8.42 4.07 -13.06
C GLU A 129 -7.15 4.05 -12.20
N ARG A 130 -6.29 5.07 -12.27
CA ARG A 130 -5.08 5.17 -11.42
C ARG A 130 -5.47 5.23 -9.95
N VAL A 131 -6.48 6.04 -9.62
CA VAL A 131 -7.00 6.15 -8.24
C VAL A 131 -7.66 4.84 -7.78
N ARG A 132 -8.38 4.15 -8.68
CA ARG A 132 -8.95 2.82 -8.39
C ARG A 132 -7.86 1.80 -8.07
N LYS A 133 -6.79 1.74 -8.86
CA LYS A 133 -5.65 0.83 -8.63
C LYS A 133 -4.98 1.07 -7.28
N VAL A 134 -4.73 2.33 -6.92
CA VAL A 134 -4.22 2.69 -5.57
C VAL A 134 -5.17 2.19 -4.48
N PHE A 135 -6.48 2.48 -4.61
CA PHE A 135 -7.46 2.05 -3.62
C PHE A 135 -7.53 0.53 -3.49
N GLN A 136 -7.57 -0.21 -4.60
CA GLN A 136 -7.69 -1.67 -4.62
C GLN A 136 -6.45 -2.35 -4.05
N ALA A 137 -5.26 -1.92 -4.47
CA ALA A 137 -4.01 -2.45 -3.94
C ALA A 137 -3.92 -2.29 -2.42
N ILE A 138 -4.26 -1.09 -1.91
CA ILE A 138 -4.24 -0.83 -0.46
C ILE A 138 -5.35 -1.59 0.25
N ALA A 139 -6.59 -1.60 -0.25
CA ALA A 139 -7.67 -2.31 0.44
C ALA A 139 -7.46 -3.82 0.52
N LEU A 140 -6.64 -4.39 -0.38
CA LEU A 140 -6.36 -5.82 -0.48
C LEU A 140 -4.98 -6.23 0.00
N HIS A 141 -4.16 -5.33 0.56
CA HIS A 141 -2.75 -5.65 0.86
C HIS A 141 -2.58 -6.72 1.96
N GLY A 142 -3.58 -6.89 2.84
CA GLY A 142 -3.65 -8.01 3.79
C GLY A 142 -4.23 -9.32 3.22
N SER A 143 -4.72 -9.31 1.98
CA SER A 143 -5.40 -10.43 1.32
C SER A 143 -4.63 -10.93 0.09
N THR A 144 -3.38 -11.35 0.30
CA THR A 144 -2.43 -11.63 -0.80
C THR A 144 -2.90 -12.70 -1.79
N THR A 145 -3.68 -13.69 -1.36
CA THR A 145 -4.20 -14.74 -2.26
C THR A 145 -5.35 -14.27 -3.16
N ILE A 146 -5.97 -13.14 -2.82
CA ILE A 146 -7.07 -12.55 -3.60
C ILE A 146 -6.52 -11.56 -4.62
N VAL A 147 -5.53 -10.74 -4.22
CA VAL A 147 -4.99 -9.69 -5.10
C VAL A 147 -4.28 -10.25 -6.34
N ASP A 148 -3.80 -11.50 -6.31
CA ASP A 148 -3.18 -12.18 -7.46
C ASP A 148 -4.13 -12.36 -8.65
N TYR A 149 -5.45 -12.19 -8.45
CA TYR A 149 -6.47 -12.23 -9.50
C TYR A 149 -6.90 -10.84 -10.01
N PHE A 150 -6.24 -9.77 -9.56
CA PHE A 150 -6.46 -8.38 -10.02
C PHE A 150 -5.45 -7.99 -11.13
N GLU A 151 -5.42 -6.71 -11.51
CA GLU A 151 -4.46 -6.22 -12.49
C GLU A 151 -3.02 -6.31 -11.94
N ILE A 152 -2.04 -6.30 -12.84
CA ILE A 152 -0.63 -6.56 -12.49
C ILE A 152 -0.09 -5.53 -11.49
N GLU A 153 -0.54 -4.28 -11.56
CA GLU A 153 -0.08 -3.23 -10.65
C GLU A 153 -0.47 -3.51 -9.19
N GLU A 154 -1.71 -3.94 -8.92
CA GLU A 154 -2.17 -4.30 -7.58
C GLU A 154 -1.34 -5.45 -7.01
N ALA A 155 -1.13 -6.52 -7.80
CA ALA A 155 -0.33 -7.66 -7.38
C ALA A 155 1.13 -7.25 -7.07
N VAL A 156 1.73 -6.43 -7.93
CA VAL A 156 3.09 -5.89 -7.75
C VAL A 156 3.20 -5.03 -6.49
N ILE A 157 2.21 -4.17 -6.22
CA ILE A 157 2.18 -3.34 -5.01
C ILE A 157 2.14 -4.22 -3.76
N VAL A 158 1.27 -5.21 -3.71
CA VAL A 158 1.16 -6.10 -2.54
C VAL A 158 2.41 -6.97 -2.35
N GLN A 159 3.00 -7.46 -3.45
CA GLN A 159 4.30 -8.12 -3.42
C GLN A 159 5.41 -7.20 -2.89
N SER A 160 5.38 -5.92 -3.25
CA SER A 160 6.35 -4.92 -2.75
C SER A 160 6.24 -4.73 -1.24
N ILE A 161 5.02 -4.62 -0.72
CA ILE A 161 4.74 -4.51 0.73
C ILE A 161 5.22 -5.78 1.46
N GLY A 162 4.90 -6.96 0.93
CA GLY A 162 5.22 -8.24 1.56
C GLY A 162 6.72 -8.57 1.69
N GLN A 163 7.58 -7.96 0.86
CA GLN A 163 9.04 -8.17 0.96
C GLN A 163 9.62 -7.74 2.30
N ASP A 164 9.01 -6.75 2.96
CA ASP A 164 9.53 -6.25 4.24
C ASP A 164 9.40 -7.28 5.39
N TYR A 165 8.47 -8.24 5.25
CA TYR A 165 8.30 -9.33 6.22
C TYR A 165 8.90 -10.66 5.74
N ARG A 166 8.97 -10.88 4.42
CA ARG A 166 9.33 -12.17 3.82
C ARG A 166 10.76 -12.23 3.30
N GLY A 167 11.46 -11.11 3.28
CA GLY A 167 12.78 -10.99 2.66
C GLY A 167 12.70 -10.78 1.14
N PRO A 168 13.86 -10.74 0.47
CA PRO A 168 13.93 -10.42 -0.96
C PRO A 168 13.39 -11.56 -1.82
N PHE A 169 12.61 -11.22 -2.84
CA PHE A 169 12.16 -12.15 -3.88
C PHE A 169 11.95 -11.43 -5.22
N ASN A 170 11.53 -12.15 -6.26
CA ASN A 170 11.24 -11.59 -7.61
C ASN A 170 12.40 -10.79 -8.22
N GLY A 171 13.65 -11.23 -8.01
CA GLY A 171 14.84 -10.62 -8.62
C GLY A 171 15.51 -9.54 -7.77
N VAL A 172 14.99 -9.21 -6.58
CA VAL A 172 15.72 -8.40 -5.59
C VAL A 172 16.86 -9.23 -5.02
N SER A 173 18.09 -8.72 -5.09
CA SER A 173 19.26 -9.39 -4.51
C SER A 173 19.39 -9.09 -3.02
N GLN A 174 20.04 -9.99 -2.27
CA GLN A 174 20.30 -9.78 -0.85
C GLN A 174 21.08 -8.48 -0.60
N ASN A 175 22.06 -8.15 -1.44
CA ASN A 175 22.83 -6.91 -1.30
C ASN A 175 21.97 -5.65 -1.46
N VAL A 176 21.01 -5.65 -2.40
CA VAL A 176 20.06 -4.53 -2.54
C VAL A 176 19.15 -4.46 -1.32
N TYR A 177 18.66 -5.62 -0.87
CA TYR A 177 17.82 -5.72 0.33
C TYR A 177 18.51 -5.12 1.56
N ASP A 178 19.74 -5.57 1.85
CA ASP A 178 20.54 -5.12 2.99
C ASP A 178 20.89 -3.63 2.90
N THR A 179 21.13 -3.12 1.68
CA THR A 179 21.40 -1.69 1.46
C THR A 179 20.18 -0.83 1.82
N ILE A 180 18.98 -1.25 1.42
CA ILE A 180 17.72 -0.58 1.75
C ILE A 180 17.46 -0.67 3.27
N ALA A 181 17.61 -1.86 3.87
CA ALA A 181 17.42 -2.06 5.31
C ALA A 181 18.41 -1.26 6.16
N LYS A 182 19.64 -1.03 5.67
CA LYS A 182 20.62 -0.15 6.32
C LYS A 182 20.23 1.33 6.25
N ALA A 183 19.61 1.78 5.15
CA ALA A 183 19.17 3.17 4.99
C ALA A 183 17.87 3.46 5.76
N PHE A 184 17.01 2.46 5.92
CA PHE A 184 15.74 2.52 6.63
C PHE A 184 15.67 1.35 7.62
N PRO A 185 16.19 1.52 8.86
CA PRO A 185 16.34 0.43 9.82
C PRO A 185 15.05 -0.37 10.08
N GLN A 186 15.17 -1.70 10.09
CA GLN A 186 14.05 -2.65 10.20
C GLN A 186 13.85 -3.20 11.63
N ASP A 187 14.70 -2.82 12.58
CA ASP A 187 14.77 -3.42 13.92
C ASP A 187 13.45 -3.33 14.70
N GLU A 188 12.64 -2.29 14.42
CA GLU A 188 11.36 -2.05 15.08
C GLU A 188 10.15 -2.48 14.25
N LEU A 189 10.34 -3.12 13.09
CA LEU A 189 9.22 -3.50 12.22
C LEU A 189 8.23 -4.41 12.97
N LEU A 190 8.72 -5.49 13.57
CA LEU A 190 7.86 -6.49 14.23
C LEU A 190 7.22 -5.94 15.51
N SER A 191 7.98 -5.20 16.32
CA SER A 191 7.46 -4.60 17.56
C SER A 191 6.43 -3.51 17.26
N GLY A 192 6.69 -2.66 16.27
CA GLY A 192 5.76 -1.62 15.80
C GLY A 192 4.49 -2.20 15.20
N THR A 193 4.60 -3.27 14.40
CA THR A 193 3.45 -4.03 13.87
C THR A 193 2.60 -4.60 15.00
N ASN A 194 3.23 -5.31 15.94
CA ASN A 194 2.52 -5.87 17.09
C ASN A 194 1.81 -4.81 17.92
N LYS A 195 2.48 -3.67 18.16
CA LYS A 195 1.89 -2.52 18.86
C LYS A 195 0.67 -2.00 18.12
N THR A 196 0.77 -1.82 16.81
CA THR A 196 -0.31 -1.26 15.98
C THR A 196 -1.52 -2.19 15.93
N PHE A 197 -1.31 -3.48 15.68
CA PHE A 197 -2.42 -4.44 15.60
C PHE A 197 -3.10 -4.67 16.94
N THR A 198 -2.33 -4.69 18.03
CA THR A 198 -2.88 -4.73 19.39
C THR A 198 -3.73 -3.48 19.67
N TRP A 199 -3.26 -2.30 19.28
CA TRP A 199 -4.02 -1.05 19.42
C TRP A 199 -5.30 -1.05 18.59
N LEU A 200 -5.27 -1.53 17.34
CA LEU A 200 -6.46 -1.67 16.50
C LEU A 200 -7.49 -2.61 17.13
N ALA A 201 -7.06 -3.76 17.64
CA ALA A 201 -7.93 -4.71 18.34
C ALA A 201 -8.49 -4.15 19.66
N GLN A 202 -7.75 -3.28 20.36
CA GLN A 202 -8.23 -2.58 21.56
C GLN A 202 -9.26 -1.50 21.25
N THR A 203 -9.02 -0.70 20.22
CA THR A 203 -9.78 0.53 19.98
C THR A 203 -10.99 0.32 19.06
N LYS A 204 -10.95 -0.70 18.19
CA LYS A 204 -12.04 -1.03 17.27
C LYS A 204 -12.15 -2.55 17.02
N PRO A 205 -12.40 -3.35 18.07
CA PRO A 205 -12.44 -4.83 18.00
C PRO A 205 -13.41 -5.37 16.95
N ALA A 206 -14.53 -4.67 16.71
CA ALA A 206 -15.52 -5.10 15.72
C ALA A 206 -14.96 -5.16 14.28
N THR A 207 -13.88 -4.44 14.01
CA THR A 207 -13.22 -4.44 12.70
C THR A 207 -12.21 -5.56 12.53
N THR A 208 -11.86 -6.28 13.60
CA THR A 208 -10.80 -7.30 13.60
C THR A 208 -11.33 -8.73 13.62
N TRP A 209 -12.59 -8.96 13.96
CA TRP A 209 -13.22 -10.29 13.92
C TRP A 209 -13.26 -10.88 12.49
N ASP A 210 -13.03 -12.19 12.38
CA ASP A 210 -12.89 -12.93 11.10
C ASP A 210 -11.84 -12.33 10.15
N THR A 211 -10.83 -11.65 10.69
CA THR A 211 -9.68 -11.14 9.93
C THR A 211 -8.39 -11.82 10.38
N TRP A 212 -7.36 -11.70 9.56
CA TRP A 212 -6.01 -12.14 9.91
C TRP A 212 -5.40 -11.35 11.08
N LEU A 213 -5.98 -10.21 11.46
CA LEU A 213 -5.58 -9.39 12.60
C LEU A 213 -6.21 -9.88 13.92
N GLN A 214 -7.32 -10.64 13.87
CA GLN A 214 -7.99 -11.20 15.06
C GLN A 214 -7.04 -11.83 16.08
N PRO A 215 -6.01 -12.63 15.68
CA PRO A 215 -5.08 -13.25 16.63
C PRO A 215 -4.32 -12.27 17.53
N TRP A 216 -4.11 -11.01 17.13
CA TRP A 216 -3.51 -10.00 18.02
C TRP A 216 -4.46 -9.59 19.14
N GLY A 217 -5.76 -9.49 18.85
CA GLY A 217 -6.78 -9.29 19.86
C GLY A 217 -6.82 -10.45 20.84
N ASP A 218 -6.91 -11.67 20.31
CA ASP A 218 -6.98 -12.91 21.10
C ASP A 218 -5.74 -13.11 21.99
N ALA A 219 -4.55 -12.74 21.51
CA ALA A 219 -3.28 -12.97 22.21
C ALA A 219 -2.86 -11.82 23.15
N PHE A 220 -3.14 -10.56 22.81
CA PHE A 220 -2.53 -9.41 23.49
C PHE A 220 -3.51 -8.44 24.14
N VAL A 221 -4.82 -8.60 23.94
CA VAL A 221 -5.82 -7.63 24.45
C VAL A 221 -6.67 -8.25 25.57
N PRO A 222 -6.48 -7.83 26.84
CA PRO A 222 -7.31 -8.28 27.94
C PRO A 222 -8.80 -7.99 27.70
N GLY A 223 -9.63 -9.02 27.83
CA GLY A 223 -11.08 -8.91 27.64
C GLY A 223 -11.54 -8.85 26.17
N TYR A 224 -10.64 -8.95 25.20
CA TYR A 224 -11.02 -9.14 23.81
C TYR A 224 -11.66 -10.52 23.63
N SER A 225 -12.75 -10.59 22.88
CA SER A 225 -13.38 -11.84 22.46
C SER A 225 -14.00 -11.66 21.09
N ALA A 226 -13.69 -12.57 20.17
CA ALA A 226 -14.41 -12.72 18.92
C ALA A 226 -15.66 -13.61 19.06
N VAL A 227 -15.77 -14.39 20.13
CA VAL A 227 -16.89 -15.31 20.36
C VAL A 227 -18.19 -14.53 20.46
N GLY A 228 -19.20 -14.97 19.71
CA GLY A 228 -20.51 -14.32 19.60
C GLY A 228 -20.57 -13.27 18.48
N HIS A 229 -19.45 -12.99 17.83
CA HIS A 229 -19.36 -11.97 16.78
C HIS A 229 -18.84 -12.49 15.43
N ARG A 230 -18.31 -13.72 15.40
CA ARG A 230 -17.82 -14.33 14.16
C ARG A 230 -18.97 -14.75 13.26
N SER A 231 -18.71 -14.79 11.97
CA SER A 231 -19.56 -15.39 10.96
C SER A 231 -19.90 -16.83 11.33
N PHE A 232 -18.95 -17.57 11.90
CA PHE A 232 -19.19 -18.90 12.46
C PHE A 232 -20.34 -18.89 13.47
N ASP A 233 -20.27 -18.03 14.50
CA ASP A 233 -21.26 -17.97 15.58
C ASP A 233 -22.67 -17.65 15.04
N ASN A 234 -22.74 -16.71 14.09
CA ASN A 234 -23.98 -16.33 13.41
C ASN A 234 -24.57 -17.46 12.53
N ILE A 235 -23.71 -18.25 11.87
CA ILE A 235 -24.14 -19.32 10.95
C ILE A 235 -24.55 -20.58 11.72
N VAL A 236 -23.83 -20.93 12.79
CA VAL A 236 -24.14 -22.14 13.59
C VAL A 236 -25.26 -21.92 14.62
N GLY A 237 -25.70 -20.68 14.82
CA GLY A 237 -26.83 -20.35 15.69
C GLY A 237 -26.53 -20.44 17.18
N THR A 238 -25.26 -20.32 17.58
CA THR A 238 -24.87 -20.26 18.99
C THR A 238 -24.95 -18.82 19.48
N HIS A 239 -26.16 -18.36 19.79
CA HIS A 239 -26.43 -17.11 20.51
C HIS A 239 -27.03 -17.41 21.88
#